data_AF-A0A3C2DWB3-F1
#
_entry.id   AF-A0A3C2DWB3-F1
#
_cell.length_a   1.000
_cell.length_b   1.000
_cell.length_c   1.000
_cell.angle_alpha   90.00
_cell.angle_beta   90.00
_cell.angle_gamma   90.00
#
_symmetry.space_group_name_H-M   'P 1'
#
loop_
_entity.id
_entity.type
_entity.pdbx_description
1 polymer ?
#
loop_
_entity_poly.entity_id
_entity_poly.type
_entity_poly.pdbx_seq_one_letter_code
_entity_poly.pdbx_strand_id
1 'polypeptide(L)' 'MFSLDMNTLAQMKSSGQLTADSLVWKNGMTEWVKAGTANELKGLFANDIPPIPLSEKSD' A
#
# COMPACT_ATOMS: atom_id res chain seq x y z
N MET A 1 3.88 14.62 19.61
CA MET A 1 4.43 14.91 18.27
C MET A 1 3.88 13.84 17.34
N PHE A 2 2.87 14.15 16.52
CA PHE A 2 2.19 13.17 15.69
C PHE A 2 2.74 13.26 14.26
N SER A 3 3.64 12.35 13.89
CA SER A 3 3.97 12.08 12.49
C SER A 3 2.86 11.20 11.93
N LEU A 4 1.89 11.80 11.24
CA LEU A 4 0.64 11.12 10.86
C LEU A 4 0.68 10.51 9.46
N ASP A 5 1.64 10.86 8.61
CA ASP A 5 1.52 10.60 7.17
C ASP A 5 1.55 9.11 6.80
N MET A 6 2.66 8.40 7.07
CA MET A 6 2.78 6.99 6.68
C MET A 6 1.91 6.03 7.52
N ASN A 7 1.68 6.37 8.79
CA ASN A 7 0.89 5.53 9.68
C ASN A 7 -0.60 5.58 9.31
N THR A 8 -1.13 6.76 8.94
CA THR A 8 -2.50 6.89 8.45
C THR A 8 -2.67 6.25 7.08
N LEU A 9 -1.72 6.40 6.16
CA LEU A 9 -1.78 5.73 4.86
C LEU A 9 -1.80 4.20 5.01
N ALA A 10 -1.01 3.64 5.93
CA ALA A 10 -1.04 2.23 6.24
C ALA A 10 -2.41 1.79 6.79
N GLN A 11 -3.03 2.58 7.68
CA GLN A 11 -4.40 2.30 8.17
C GLN A 11 -5.44 2.38 7.05
N MET A 12 -5.34 3.35 6.14
CA MET A 12 -6.23 3.45 4.97
C MET A 12 -6.06 2.27 4.01
N LYS A 13 -4.84 1.76 3.83
CA LYS A 13 -4.59 0.52 3.07
C LYS A 13 -5.26 -0.67 3.74
N SER A 14 -5.06 -0.82 5.05
CA SER A 14 -5.67 -1.91 5.82
C SER A 14 -7.20 -1.85 5.85
N SER A 15 -7.80 -0.66 5.79
CA SER A 15 -9.26 -0.49 5.70
C SER A 15 -9.80 -0.60 4.26
N GLY A 16 -8.93 -0.75 3.25
CA GLY A 16 -9.28 -0.79 1.83
C GLY A 16 -9.65 0.56 1.21
N GLN A 17 -9.53 1.66 1.97
CA GLN A 17 -9.76 3.01 1.46
C GLN A 17 -8.64 3.50 0.52
N LEU A 18 -7.43 2.93 0.68
CA LEU A 18 -6.29 3.17 -0.20
C LEU A 18 -5.85 1.85 -0.83
N THR A 19 -5.92 1.76 -2.15
CA THR A 19 -5.48 0.59 -2.93
C THR A 19 -4.37 0.99 -3.90
N ALA A 20 -3.72 0.01 -4.52
CA ALA A 20 -2.68 0.30 -5.52
C ALA A 20 -3.19 1.14 -6.71
N ASP A 21 -4.50 1.08 -6.98
CA ASP A 21 -5.16 1.86 -8.04
C ASP A 21 -5.67 3.23 -7.59
N SER A 22 -5.68 3.52 -6.28
CA SER A 22 -6.05 4.83 -5.77
C SER A 22 -5.11 5.91 -6.33
N LEU A 23 -5.68 7.05 -6.74
CA LEU A 23 -4.91 8.20 -7.17
C LEU A 23 -4.40 8.97 -5.95
N VAL A 24 -3.11 9.23 -5.91
CA VAL A 24 -2.41 10.00 -4.87
C VAL A 24 -1.66 11.16 -5.50
N TRP A 25 -1.55 12.25 -4.76
CA TRP A 25 -0.79 13.43 -5.16
C TRP A 25 -0.16 14.07 -3.94
N LYS A 26 1.03 14.65 -4.11
CA LYS A 26 1.69 15.46 -3.11
C LYS A 26 2.29 16.71 -3.74
N ASN A 27 2.56 17.72 -2.91
CA ASN A 27 3.23 18.93 -3.35
C ASN A 27 4.55 18.61 -4.07
N GLY A 28 4.70 19.14 -5.28
CA GLY A 28 5.84 18.86 -6.17
C GLY A 28 5.60 17.76 -7.21
N MET A 29 4.48 17.03 -7.16
CA MET A 29 4.04 16.18 -8.28
C MET A 29 3.35 17.01 -9.36
N THR A 30 3.65 16.72 -10.63
CA THR A 30 3.04 17.36 -11.79
C THR A 30 1.60 16.92 -12.02
N GLU A 31 1.26 15.69 -11.61
CA GLU A 31 -0.05 15.08 -11.81
C GLU A 31 -0.36 14.06 -10.71
N TRP A 32 -1.63 13.66 -10.63
CA TRP A 32 -2.05 12.53 -9.80
C TRP A 32 -1.46 11.23 -10.35
N VAL A 33 -0.92 10.39 -9.47
CA VAL A 33 -0.35 9.10 -9.83
C VAL A 33 -1.02 7.97 -9.08
N LYS A 34 -0.95 6.75 -9.59
CA LYS A 34 -1.45 5.57 -8.86
C LYS A 34 -0.59 5.30 -7.62
N ALA A 35 -1.23 4.94 -6.51
CA ALA A 35 -0.54 4.67 -5.25
C ALA A 35 0.48 3.52 -5.39
N GLY A 36 0.18 2.51 -6.22
CA GLY A 36 1.09 1.41 -6.52
C GLY A 36 2.32 1.80 -7.37
N THR A 37 2.29 2.94 -8.07
CA THR A 37 3.42 3.43 -8.86
C THR A 37 4.26 4.48 -8.12
N ALA A 38 3.68 5.12 -7.10
CA ALA A 38 4.39 6.07 -6.25
C ALA A 38 5.52 5.38 -5.46
N ASN A 39 6.78 5.72 -5.77
CA ASN A 39 7.96 5.07 -5.17
C ASN A 39 7.96 5.07 -3.63
N GLU A 40 7.43 6.11 -3.00
CA GLU A 40 7.35 6.23 -1.54
C GLU A 40 6.32 5.28 -0.92
N LEU A 41 5.27 4.93 -1.68
CA LEU A 41 4.19 4.07 -1.22
C LEU A 41 4.40 2.60 -1.64
N LYS A 42 5.38 2.30 -2.49
CA LYS A 42 5.67 0.92 -2.92
C LYS A 42 5.83 -0.05 -1.73
N GLY A 43 6.49 0.39 -0.66
CA GLY A 43 6.63 -0.42 0.56
C GLY A 43 5.31 -0.74 1.28
N LEU A 44 4.28 0.11 1.08
CA LEU A 44 2.94 -0.08 1.63
C LEU A 44 2.18 -1.23 0.95
N PHE A 45 2.46 -1.47 -0.33
CA PHE A 45 1.80 -2.47 -1.18
C PHE A 45 2.66 -3.72 -1.46
N ALA A 46 3.92 -3.75 -1.01
CA ALA A 46 4.83 -4.86 -1.26
C ALA A 46 4.44 -6.18 -0.56
N ASN A 47 3.54 -6.14 0.43
CA ASN A 47 3.16 -7.28 1.26
C ASN A 47 1.90 -8.03 0.80
N ASP A 48 1.30 -7.69 -0.34
CA ASP A 48 0.13 -8.42 -0.88
C ASP A 48 0.53 -9.69 -1.66
N ILE A 49 1.65 -10.34 -1.31
CA ILE A 49 1.92 -11.71 -1.75
C ILE A 49 1.12 -12.62 -0.81
N PRO A 50 0.03 -13.25 -1.25
CA PRO A 50 -0.67 -14.21 -0.42
C PRO A 50 0.34 -15.30 -0.02
N PRO A 51 0.42 -15.68 1.28
CA PRO A 51 1.24 -16.81 1.66
C PRO A 51 0.82 -18.00 0.81
N ILE A 52 1.79 -18.62 0.15
CA ILE A 52 1.54 -19.85 -0.59
C ILE A 52 0.85 -20.79 0.39
N PRO A 53 -0.36 -21.29 0.10
CA PRO A 53 -1.00 -22.25 0.98
C PRO A 53 -0.09 -23.47 1.04
N LEU A 54 0.62 -23.63 2.15
CA LEU A 54 1.25 -24.89 2.55
C LEU A 54 0.09 -25.85 2.86
N SER A 55 -0.61 -26.30 1.82
CA SER A 55 -1.53 -27.40 1.97
C SER A 55 -0.70 -28.64 2.30
N GLU A 56 -0.70 -28.93 3.59
CA GLU A 56 -0.92 -30.26 4.16
C GLU A 56 -0.05 -31.36 3.54
N LYS A 57 1.07 -31.61 4.24
CA LYS A 57 1.62 -32.95 4.51
C LYS A 57 0.85 -34.08 3.78
N SER A 58 1.36 -34.50 2.64
CA SER A 58 0.89 -35.70 1.94
C SER A 58 1.41 -36.92 2.71
N ASP A 59 0.47 -37.71 3.22
CA ASP A 59 0.52 -39.07 3.83
C ASP A 59 1.88 -39.64 4.29
#